data_AF-A0A3D3LH44-F1
#
_entry.id   AF-A0A3D3LH44-F1
#
_cell.length_a   1.000
_cell.length_b   1.000
_cell.length_c   1.000
_cell.angle_alpha   90.00
_cell.angle_beta   90.00
_cell.angle_gamma   90.00
#
_symmetry.space_group_name_H-M   'P 1'
#
loop_
_entity.id
_entity.type
_entity.pdbx_description
1 polymer ?
#
loop_
_entity_poly.entity_id
_entity_poly.type
_entity_poly.pdbx_seq_one_letter_code
_entity_poly.pdbx_strand_id
1 'polypeptide(L)' 'MCQPMIGHRGKGFQDLYAEIQPMLRQLFGTRQQVFLSTSSAWGVMEGSIRNLVKKKVLNCCNGAFSDKW' A
#
# COMPACT_ATOMS: atom_id res chain seq x y z
N MET A 1 -24.65 -5.42 -3.94
CA MET A 1 -24.78 -5.69 -5.39
C MET A 1 -23.42 -6.08 -5.92
N CYS A 2 -23.31 -7.13 -6.73
CA CYS A 2 -22.05 -7.57 -7.32
C CYS A 2 -21.90 -7.00 -8.73
N GLN A 3 -20.71 -6.52 -9.07
CA GLN A 3 -20.36 -6.04 -10.42
C GLN A 3 -19.55 -7.12 -11.16
N PRO A 4 -19.59 -7.16 -12.51
CA PRO A 4 -18.72 -8.02 -13.29
C PRO A 4 -17.25 -7.63 -13.09
N MET A 5 -16.35 -8.62 -13.14
CA MET A 5 -14.91 -8.38 -13.05
C MET A 5 -14.41 -7.54 -14.23
N ILE A 6 -13.58 -6.53 -13.92
CA ILE A 6 -12.83 -5.77 -14.92
C ILE A 6 -11.48 -6.43 -15.21
N GLY A 7 -11.02 -6.38 -16.45
CA GLY A 7 -9.69 -6.89 -16.82
C GLY A 7 -8.56 -6.03 -16.26
N HIS A 8 -7.61 -6.64 -15.55
CA HIS A 8 -6.51 -5.95 -14.83
C HIS A 8 -5.53 -5.14 -15.71
N ARG A 9 -5.52 -5.36 -17.04
CA ARG A 9 -4.73 -4.58 -18.01
C ARG A 9 -5.57 -3.69 -18.92
N GLY A 10 -6.89 -3.75 -18.79
CA GLY A 10 -7.84 -3.02 -19.63
C GLY A 10 -8.00 -1.56 -19.22
N LYS A 11 -8.59 -0.76 -20.11
CA LYS A 11 -8.85 0.67 -19.89
C LYS A 11 -9.66 0.94 -18.61
N GLY A 12 -10.68 0.11 -18.34
CA GLY A 12 -11.49 0.24 -17.12
C GLY A 12 -10.69 0.14 -15.81
N PHE A 13 -9.68 -0.75 -15.74
CA PHE A 13 -8.81 -0.81 -14.55
C PHE A 13 -7.87 0.40 -14.48
N GLN A 14 -7.33 0.85 -15.61
CA GLN A 14 -6.47 2.04 -15.67
C GLN A 14 -7.22 3.28 -15.17
N ASP A 15 -8.47 3.45 -15.59
CA ASP A 15 -9.31 4.58 -15.19
C ASP A 15 -9.63 4.51 -13.69
N LEU A 16 -10.05 3.35 -13.19
CA LEU A 16 -10.25 3.12 -11.76
C LEU A 16 -8.98 3.43 -10.94
N TYR A 17 -7.83 2.92 -11.38
CA TYR A 17 -6.56 3.13 -10.69
C TYR A 17 -6.16 4.62 -10.70
N ALA A 18 -6.41 5.33 -11.80
CA ALA A 18 -6.13 6.76 -11.91
C ALA A 18 -7.03 7.60 -11.00
N GLU A 19 -8.31 7.22 -10.88
CA GLU A 19 -9.30 7.91 -10.04
C GLU A 19 -9.00 7.78 -8.54
N ILE A 20 -8.60 6.60 -8.06
CA ILE A 20 -8.33 6.40 -6.63
C ILE A 20 -7.05 7.09 -6.15
N GLN A 21 -6.06 7.29 -7.02
CA GLN A 21 -4.77 7.88 -6.65
C GLN A 21 -4.85 9.28 -6.01
N PRO A 22 -5.57 10.28 -6.56
CA PRO A 22 -5.75 11.58 -5.89
C PRO A 22 -6.46 11.44 -4.54
N MET A 23 -7.46 10.56 -4.42
CA MET A 23 -8.17 10.31 -3.16
C MET A 23 -7.25 9.73 -2.10
N LEU A 24 -6.41 8.76 -2.47
CA LEU A 24 -5.41 8.16 -1.58
C LEU A 24 -4.38 9.21 -1.14
N ARG A 25 -3.90 10.05 -2.05
CA ARG A 25 -2.97 11.15 -1.70
C ARG A 25 -3.59 12.13 -0.71
N GLN A 26 -4.86 12.49 -0.90
CA GLN A 26 -5.60 13.33 0.04
C GLN A 26 -5.74 12.64 1.41
N LEU A 27 -6.13 11.36 1.42
CA LEU A 27 -6.30 10.57 2.64
C LEU A 27 -5.00 10.48 3.46
N PHE A 28 -3.87 10.22 2.79
CA PHE A 28 -2.57 10.10 3.43
C PHE A 28 -1.86 11.44 3.64
N GLY A 29 -2.42 12.56 3.18
CA GLY A 29 -1.81 13.88 3.29
C GLY A 29 -0.47 14.00 2.57
N THR A 30 -0.28 13.29 1.44
CA THR A 30 0.99 13.27 0.70
C THR A 30 0.85 13.73 -0.75
N ARG A 31 1.93 14.25 -1.31
CA ARG A 31 2.05 14.55 -2.75
C ARG A 31 2.70 13.40 -3.53
N GLN A 32 3.25 12.41 -2.84
CA GLN A 32 3.92 11.26 -3.45
C GLN A 32 2.92 10.24 -3.99
N GLN A 33 3.40 9.33 -4.83
CA GLN A 33 2.59 8.20 -5.30
C GLN A 33 2.24 7.27 -4.13
N VAL A 34 1.01 6.75 -4.14
CA VAL A 34 0.58 5.74 -3.18
C VAL A 34 0.59 4.38 -3.88
N PHE A 35 1.36 3.44 -3.34
CA PHE A 35 1.47 2.10 -3.89
C PHE A 35 0.39 1.20 -3.29
N LEU A 36 -0.26 0.42 -4.15
CA LEU A 36 -1.22 -0.61 -3.76
C LEU A 36 -0.54 -1.97 -3.78
N SER A 37 -0.71 -2.74 -2.71
CA SER A 37 -0.22 -4.12 -2.60
C SER A 37 -1.40 -5.08 -2.53
N THR A 38 -1.39 -6.12 -3.37
CA THR A 38 -2.35 -7.22 -3.31
C THR A 38 -1.97 -8.22 -2.21
N SER A 39 -1.79 -7.71 -1.00
CA SER A 39 -1.45 -8.46 0.20
C SER A 39 -2.11 -7.81 1.42
N SER A 40 -2.04 -8.47 2.57
CA SER A 40 -2.45 -7.84 3.83
C SER A 40 -1.46 -6.74 4.24
N ALA A 41 -1.78 -6.00 5.32
CA ALA A 41 -0.87 -5.01 5.90
C ALA A 41 0.54 -5.56 6.18
N TRP A 42 0.66 -6.87 6.39
CA TRP A 42 1.94 -7.54 6.62
C TRP A 42 2.90 -7.45 5.44
N GLY A 43 2.41 -7.66 4.21
CA GLY A 43 3.24 -7.58 3.01
C GLY A 43 3.73 -6.14 2.75
N VAL A 44 2.92 -5.14 3.12
CA VAL A 44 3.33 -3.72 3.04
C VAL A 44 4.43 -3.40 4.06
N MET A 45 4.31 -3.90 5.30
CA MET A 45 5.33 -3.72 6.33
C MET A 45 6.67 -4.38 5.93
N GLU A 46 6.63 -5.64 5.50
CA GLU A 46 7.82 -6.34 5.02
C GLU A 46 8.45 -5.63 3.81
N GLY A 47 7.63 -5.22 2.84
CA GLY A 47 8.07 -4.47 1.67
C GLY A 47 8.76 -3.15 2.06
N SER A 48 8.23 -2.43 3.05
CA SER A 48 8.82 -1.18 3.53
C SER A 48 10.21 -1.41 4.13
N ILE A 49 10.38 -2.44 4.97
CA ILE A 49 11.66 -2.76 5.59
C ILE A 49 12.68 -3.22 4.53
N ARG A 50 12.29 -4.15 3.65
CA ARG A 50 13.20 -4.69 2.61
C ARG A 50 13.68 -3.64 1.62
N ASN A 51 12.86 -2.61 1.32
CA ASN A 51 13.22 -1.57 0.36
C ASN A 51 13.98 -0.39 0.99
N LEU A 52 13.74 -0.07 2.27
CA LEU A 52 14.23 1.17 2.87
C LEU A 52 15.32 0.97 3.93
N VAL A 53 15.49 -0.25 4.47
CA VAL A 53 16.49 -0.55 5.52
C VAL A 53 17.69 -1.27 4.91
N LYS A 54 18.85 -0.61 4.91
CA LYS A 54 20.10 -1.18 4.36
C LYS A 54 20.93 -1.98 5.37
N LYS A 55 20.87 -1.63 6.66
CA LYS A 55 21.72 -2.25 7.70
C LYS A 55 20.97 -2.49 9.01
N LYS A 56 20.51 -1.42 9.67
CA LYS A 56 19.81 -1.46 10.95
C LYS A 56 18.67 -0.46 10.94
N VAL A 57 17.61 -0.77 11.69
CA VAL A 57 16.45 0.10 11.94
C VAL A 57 16.09 0.01 13.42
N LEU A 58 15.56 1.09 13.98
CA LEU A 58 15.00 1.09 15.33
C LEU A 58 13.52 0.74 15.25
N ASN A 59 13.12 -0.35 15.91
CA ASN A 59 11.72 -0.74 16.05
C ASN A 59 11.28 -0.57 17.51
N CYS A 60 10.25 0.24 17.73
CA CYS A 60 9.75 0.54 19.07
C CYS A 60 8.61 -0.42 19.42
N CYS A 61 8.93 -1.53 20.08
CA CYS A 61 7.98 -2.59 20.40
C CYS A 61 7.12 -2.25 21.63
N ASN A 62 5.87 -1.81 21.40
CA ASN A 62 4.90 -1.46 22.46
C ASN A 62 3.52 -2.11 22.23
N GLY A 63 3.48 -3.30 21.65
CA GLY A 63 2.23 -4.02 21.37
C GLY A 63 2.30 -4.94 20.16
N ALA A 64 1.21 -5.70 19.95
CA ALA A 64 1.16 -6.84 19.05
C ALA A 64 1.49 -6.55 17.57
N PHE A 65 1.42 -5.30 17.11
CA PHE A 65 1.83 -4.92 15.76
C PHE A 65 3.29 -4.52 15.69
N SER A 66 3.74 -3.69 16.63
CA SER A 66 5.11 -3.18 16.70
C SER A 66 6.12 -4.25 17.14
N ASP A 67 5.68 -5.31 17.82
CA ASP A 67 6.54 -6.38 18.33
C ASP A 67 6.96 -7.40 17.26
N LYS A 68 6.44 -7.26 16.03
CA LYS A 68 6.67 -8.24 14.96
C LYS A 68 7.91 -7.95 14.10
N TRP A 69 8.67 -6.91 14.40
CA TRP A 69 9.89 -6.47 13.70
C TRP A 69 10.88 -5.87 14.68
#